data_AF-A0A433P869-F1
#
_entry.id   AF-A0A433P869-F1
#
_cell.length_a   1.000
_cell.length_b   1.000
_cell.length_c   1.000
_cell.angle_alpha   90.00
_cell.angle_beta   90.00
_cell.angle_gamma   90.00
#
_symmetry.space_group_name_H-M   'P 1'
#
loop_
_entity.id
_entity.type
_entity.pdbx_description
1 polymer ?
#
loop_
_entity_poly.entity_id
_entity_poly.type
_entity_poly.pdbx_seq_one_letter_code
_entity_poly.pdbx_strand_id
1 'polypeptide(L)'
;MKSHKRPVNEETEINRLDNAILNVTRKFRSRTDTTGYQSLSSVWSDLHPIILSILLLPSGPLAAQYLLRVTGDFHDHLVAFRGAEEAKDYIRAVDTTWVQLLSDARAASLSGTDRVRIANVLRDGKDRAAEVGVNGIDVNGVVVPVYQEALQVVMREQVAEAQEVVMRGEE
;
A
#
# COMPACT_ATOMS: atom_id res chain seq x y z
N MET A 1 -16.78 38.01 0.97
CA MET A 1 -17.26 36.63 0.70
C MET A 1 -16.09 35.81 0.19
N LYS A 2 -15.57 34.86 0.97
CA LYS A 2 -14.45 34.00 0.54
C LYS A 2 -14.99 32.98 -0.47
N SER A 3 -14.69 33.19 -1.75
CA SER A 3 -14.97 32.23 -2.82
C SER A 3 -14.16 30.96 -2.56
N HIS A 4 -14.80 29.95 -1.97
CA HIS A 4 -14.30 28.59 -1.92
C HIS A 4 -14.47 27.99 -3.32
N LYS A 5 -13.52 28.27 -4.23
CA LYS A 5 -13.36 27.45 -5.43
C LYS A 5 -12.91 26.06 -4.96
N ARG A 6 -13.85 25.11 -4.81
CA ARG A 6 -13.50 23.69 -4.72
C ARG A 6 -12.70 23.32 -5.98
N PRO A 7 -11.61 22.54 -5.86
CA PRO A 7 -10.87 22.10 -7.02
C PRO A 7 -11.73 21.07 -7.75
N VAL A 8 -12.37 21.46 -8.83
CA VAL A 8 -13.15 20.59 -9.72
C VAL A 8 -12.31 19.40 -10.26
N ASN A 9 -10.98 19.44 -10.09
CA ASN A 9 -10.06 18.38 -10.49
C ASN A 9 -9.90 17.26 -9.43
N GLU A 10 -9.87 17.59 -8.13
CA GLU A 10 -9.56 16.60 -7.08
C GLU A 10 -10.73 15.66 -6.83
N GLU A 11 -11.96 16.18 -6.79
CA GLU A 11 -13.17 15.38 -6.63
C GLU A 11 -13.39 14.43 -7.82
N THR A 12 -13.05 14.86 -9.04
CA THR A 12 -13.11 14.01 -10.22
C THR A 12 -12.07 12.89 -10.18
N GLU A 13 -10.84 13.19 -9.77
CA GLU A 13 -9.78 12.17 -9.64
C GLU A 13 -10.05 11.18 -8.50
N ILE A 14 -10.58 11.64 -7.37
CA ILE A 14 -11.07 10.79 -6.26
C ILE A 14 -12.15 9.84 -6.75
N ASN A 15 -13.19 10.37 -7.40
CA ASN A 15 -14.28 9.55 -7.94
C ASN A 15 -13.78 8.55 -9.01
N ARG A 16 -12.82 8.96 -9.84
CA ARG A 16 -12.19 8.08 -10.82
C ARG A 16 -11.43 6.93 -10.14
N LEU A 17 -10.62 7.23 -9.12
CA LEU A 17 -9.89 6.22 -8.35
C LEU A 17 -10.83 5.26 -7.63
N ASP A 18 -11.88 5.77 -6.98
CA ASP A 18 -12.85 4.93 -6.29
C ASP A 18 -13.56 3.97 -7.23
N ASN A 19 -13.97 4.45 -8.42
CA ASN A 19 -14.58 3.60 -9.44
C ASN A 19 -13.59 2.57 -9.99
N ALA A 20 -12.32 2.95 -10.21
CA ALA A 20 -11.29 2.04 -10.69
C ALA A 20 -11.01 0.92 -9.67
N ILE A 21 -10.82 1.28 -8.39
CA ILE A 21 -10.61 0.32 -7.30
C ILE A 21 -11.80 -0.61 -7.19
N LEU A 22 -13.03 -0.09 -7.19
CA LEU A 22 -14.25 -0.89 -7.12
C LEU A 22 -14.36 -1.89 -8.28
N ASN A 23 -13.98 -1.48 -9.49
CA ASN A 23 -14.01 -2.37 -10.66
C ASN A 23 -13.00 -3.51 -10.56
N VAL A 24 -11.84 -3.27 -9.96
CA VAL A 24 -10.81 -4.29 -9.73
C VAL A 24 -11.23 -5.23 -8.60
N THR A 25 -11.65 -4.69 -7.46
CA THR A 25 -12.00 -5.51 -6.28
C THR A 25 -13.25 -6.36 -6.50
N ARG A 26 -14.20 -5.92 -7.34
CA ARG A 26 -15.34 -6.75 -7.77
C ARG A 26 -14.94 -8.01 -8.53
N LYS A 27 -13.77 -8.01 -9.17
CA LYS A 27 -13.23 -9.18 -9.89
C LYS A 27 -12.34 -10.05 -9.01
N PHE A 28 -12.13 -9.69 -7.74
CA PHE A 28 -11.38 -10.55 -6.83
C PHE A 28 -12.18 -11.82 -6.58
N ARG A 29 -11.58 -12.95 -6.94
CA ARG A 29 -12.18 -14.25 -6.66
C ARG A 29 -12.24 -14.49 -5.17
N SER A 30 -13.34 -15.10 -4.73
CA SER A 30 -13.36 -15.81 -3.46
C SER A 30 -12.93 -17.26 -3.67
N ARG A 31 -12.69 -18.01 -2.60
CA ARG A 31 -12.44 -19.47 -2.67
C ARG A 31 -13.56 -20.25 -3.40
N THR A 32 -14.75 -19.66 -3.53
CA THR A 32 -15.93 -20.26 -4.14
C THR A 32 -16.27 -19.69 -5.52
N ASP A 33 -15.65 -18.59 -5.95
CA ASP A 33 -15.96 -17.93 -7.21
C ASP A 33 -14.81 -18.10 -8.22
N THR A 34 -15.09 -18.84 -9.29
CA THR A 34 -14.15 -19.08 -10.39
C THR A 34 -14.35 -18.13 -11.58
N THR A 35 -15.01 -16.99 -11.43
CA THR A 35 -15.23 -16.05 -12.55
C THR A 35 -14.29 -14.84 -12.53
N GLY A 36 -13.70 -14.52 -11.38
CA GLY A 36 -12.75 -13.41 -11.23
C GLY A 36 -11.34 -13.66 -11.81
N TYR A 37 -10.34 -12.92 -11.33
CA TYR A 37 -8.95 -13.04 -11.80
C TYR A 37 -8.38 -14.47 -11.74
N GLN A 38 -7.70 -14.88 -12.82
CA GLN A 38 -7.12 -16.23 -12.95
C GLN A 38 -5.68 -16.32 -12.44
N SER A 39 -4.97 -15.20 -12.41
CA SER A 39 -3.57 -15.12 -11.98
C SER A 39 -3.29 -13.79 -11.27
N LEU A 40 -2.26 -13.76 -10.44
CA LEU A 40 -1.79 -12.54 -9.79
C LEU A 40 -1.27 -11.54 -10.82
N SER A 41 -0.66 -12.01 -11.91
CA SER A 41 -0.29 -11.16 -13.04
C SER A 41 -1.49 -10.38 -13.61
N SER A 42 -2.66 -11.02 -13.75
CA SER A 42 -3.88 -10.35 -14.23
C SER A 42 -4.40 -9.31 -13.24
N VAL A 43 -4.32 -9.62 -11.93
CA VAL A 43 -4.65 -8.66 -10.86
C VAL A 43 -3.72 -7.45 -10.97
N TRP A 44 -2.41 -7.67 -11.11
CA TRP A 44 -1.41 -6.60 -11.16
C TRP A 44 -1.60 -5.71 -12.39
N SER A 45 -1.89 -6.30 -13.55
CA SER A 45 -2.10 -5.54 -14.79
C SER A 45 -3.22 -4.50 -14.66
N ASP A 46 -4.30 -4.84 -13.96
CA ASP A 46 -5.42 -3.92 -13.73
C ASP A 46 -5.13 -2.95 -12.55
N LEU A 47 -4.40 -3.40 -11.53
CA LEU A 47 -4.16 -2.62 -10.31
C LEU A 47 -3.01 -1.61 -10.46
N HIS A 48 -1.97 -1.96 -11.22
CA HIS A 48 -0.76 -1.15 -11.37
C HIS A 48 -1.05 0.29 -11.86
N PRO A 49 -1.90 0.52 -12.89
CA PRO A 49 -2.26 1.88 -13.29
C PRO A 49 -2.96 2.67 -12.18
N ILE A 50 -3.75 2.01 -11.34
CA ILE A 50 -4.43 2.63 -10.20
C ILE A 50 -3.40 3.03 -9.14
N ILE A 51 -2.47 2.13 -8.82
CA ILE A 51 -1.37 2.40 -7.89
C ILE A 51 -0.54 3.60 -8.38
N LEU A 52 -0.20 3.66 -9.67
CA LEU A 52 0.50 4.82 -10.23
C LEU A 52 -0.30 6.11 -10.07
N SER A 53 -1.61 6.09 -10.31
CA SER A 53 -2.46 7.26 -10.07
C SER A 53 -2.50 7.66 -8.60
N ILE A 54 -2.55 6.70 -7.67
CA ILE A 54 -2.49 6.96 -6.22
C ILE A 54 -1.15 7.61 -5.84
N LEU A 55 -0.04 7.09 -6.36
CA LEU A 55 1.30 7.63 -6.13
C LEU A 55 1.48 9.04 -6.69
N LEU A 56 0.63 9.50 -7.62
CA LEU A 56 0.65 10.85 -8.16
C LEU A 56 -0.23 11.84 -7.39
N LEU A 57 -1.01 11.39 -6.39
CA LEU A 57 -1.90 12.25 -5.62
C LEU A 57 -1.13 13.28 -4.77
N PRO A 58 -1.45 14.58 -4.83
CA PRO A 58 -0.65 15.61 -4.16
C PRO A 58 -0.61 15.45 -2.63
N SER A 59 -1.63 14.85 -2.03
CA SER A 59 -1.75 14.63 -0.59
C SER A 59 -1.17 13.27 -0.19
N GLY A 60 -0.12 13.28 0.63
CA GLY A 60 0.47 12.07 1.23
C GLY A 60 -0.55 11.24 2.04
N PRO A 61 -1.33 11.85 2.95
CA PRO A 61 -2.39 11.15 3.69
C PRO A 61 -3.45 10.53 2.78
N LEU A 62 -3.86 11.23 1.71
CA LEU A 62 -4.85 10.67 0.77
C LEU A 62 -4.26 9.48 -0.01
N ALA A 63 -3.02 9.61 -0.49
CA ALA A 63 -2.31 8.52 -1.16
C ALA A 63 -2.16 7.30 -0.24
N ALA A 64 -1.76 7.53 1.02
CA ALA A 64 -1.65 6.48 2.02
C ALA A 64 -3.00 5.80 2.30
N GLN A 65 -4.09 6.56 2.40
CA GLN A 65 -5.44 6.00 2.60
C GLN A 65 -5.85 5.07 1.45
N TYR A 66 -5.62 5.48 0.21
CA TYR A 66 -5.91 4.63 -0.95
C TYR A 66 -5.00 3.40 -1.02
N LEU A 67 -3.70 3.55 -0.75
CA LEU A 67 -2.79 2.40 -0.70
C LEU A 67 -3.14 1.45 0.44
N LEU A 68 -3.53 1.94 1.62
CA LEU A 68 -4.00 1.10 2.73
C LEU A 68 -5.19 0.23 2.30
N ARG A 69 -6.18 0.83 1.63
CA ARG A 69 -7.36 0.12 1.13
C ARG A 69 -6.97 -0.95 0.11
N VAL A 70 -6.24 -0.57 -0.93
CA VAL A 70 -5.82 -1.48 -2.00
C VAL A 70 -4.96 -2.62 -1.46
N THR A 71 -4.03 -2.31 -0.56
CA THR A 71 -3.14 -3.29 0.06
C THR A 71 -3.93 -4.27 0.93
N GLY A 72 -4.89 -3.79 1.73
CA GLY A 72 -5.76 -4.64 2.55
C GLY A 72 -6.62 -5.58 1.70
N ASP A 73 -7.30 -5.04 0.67
CA ASP A 73 -8.10 -5.83 -0.27
C ASP A 73 -7.23 -6.91 -0.95
N PHE A 74 -5.97 -6.59 -1.28
CA PHE A 74 -5.01 -7.54 -1.83
C PHE A 74 -4.62 -8.64 -0.85
N HIS A 75 -4.27 -8.30 0.40
CA HIS A 75 -3.87 -9.29 1.41
C HIS A 75 -4.98 -10.32 1.66
N ASP A 76 -6.23 -9.88 1.70
CA ASP A 76 -7.38 -10.77 1.82
C ASP A 76 -7.57 -11.65 0.58
N HIS A 77 -7.22 -11.15 -0.61
CA HIS A 77 -7.33 -11.91 -1.85
C HIS A 77 -6.17 -12.90 -2.09
N LEU A 78 -5.00 -12.65 -1.48
CA LEU A 78 -3.79 -13.44 -1.69
C LEU A 78 -3.99 -14.95 -1.42
N VAL A 79 -4.87 -15.29 -0.47
CA VAL A 79 -5.20 -16.69 -0.13
C VAL A 79 -5.76 -17.49 -1.31
N ALA A 80 -6.40 -16.84 -2.29
CA ALA A 80 -6.93 -17.48 -3.49
C ALA A 80 -5.82 -17.99 -4.42
N PHE A 81 -4.58 -17.51 -4.25
CA PHE A 81 -3.41 -17.85 -5.06
C PHE A 81 -2.33 -18.59 -4.24
N ARG A 82 -2.75 -19.35 -3.23
CA ARG A 82 -1.83 -20.15 -2.41
C ARG A 82 -0.90 -21.02 -3.27
N GLY A 83 0.40 -20.89 -3.05
CA GLY A 83 1.43 -21.64 -3.79
C GLY A 83 1.70 -21.12 -5.21
N ALA A 84 1.12 -19.98 -5.61
CA ALA A 84 1.49 -19.34 -6.87
C ALA A 84 2.92 -18.77 -6.78
N GLU A 85 3.78 -19.14 -7.72
CA GLU A 85 5.15 -18.61 -7.81
C GLU A 85 5.18 -17.09 -7.96
N GLU A 86 4.18 -16.53 -8.68
CA GLU A 86 4.00 -15.10 -8.90
C GLU A 86 3.75 -14.29 -7.61
N ALA A 87 3.42 -14.95 -6.49
CA ALA A 87 3.11 -14.27 -5.24
C ALA A 87 4.29 -13.45 -4.71
N LYS A 88 5.52 -13.92 -4.91
CA LYS A 88 6.73 -13.20 -4.47
C LYS A 88 6.91 -11.90 -5.23
N ASP A 89 6.82 -11.95 -6.56
CA ASP A 89 6.99 -10.77 -7.42
C ASP A 89 5.90 -9.74 -7.14
N TYR A 90 4.67 -10.21 -6.91
CA TYR A 90 3.56 -9.36 -6.55
C TYR A 90 3.77 -8.67 -5.19
N ILE A 91 4.13 -9.42 -4.16
CA ILE A 91 4.41 -8.87 -2.82
C ILE A 91 5.57 -7.88 -2.88
N ARG A 92 6.62 -8.16 -3.66
CA ARG A 92 7.73 -7.24 -3.89
C ARG A 92 7.26 -5.93 -4.53
N ALA A 93 6.34 -6.00 -5.49
CA ALA A 93 5.80 -4.81 -6.13
C ALA A 93 4.99 -3.95 -5.15
N VAL A 94 4.24 -4.58 -4.24
CA VAL A 94 3.53 -3.88 -3.15
C VAL A 94 4.52 -3.24 -2.17
N ASP A 95 5.58 -3.96 -1.76
CA ASP A 95 6.63 -3.41 -0.88
C ASP A 95 7.30 -2.18 -1.51
N THR A 96 7.69 -2.30 -2.78
CA THR A 96 8.28 -1.21 -3.58
C THR A 96 7.36 0.00 -3.66
N THR A 97 6.05 -0.22 -3.84
CA THR A 97 5.04 0.85 -3.88
C THR A 97 4.99 1.62 -2.56
N TRP A 98 5.03 0.91 -1.43
CA TRP A 98 5.06 1.53 -0.11
C TRP A 98 6.36 2.30 0.14
N VAL A 99 7.51 1.71 -0.21
CA VAL A 99 8.81 2.39 -0.13
C VAL A 99 8.78 3.70 -0.94
N GLN A 100 8.21 3.67 -2.15
CA GLN A 100 8.10 4.85 -3.00
C GLN A 100 7.24 5.95 -2.36
N LEU A 101 6.05 5.61 -1.83
CA LEU A 101 5.21 6.60 -1.15
C LEU A 101 5.91 7.18 0.08
N LEU A 102 6.53 6.32 0.90
CA LEU A 102 7.12 6.70 2.19
C LEU A 102 8.44 7.48 2.05
N SER A 103 9.12 7.33 0.91
CA SER A 103 10.35 8.08 0.60
C SER A 103 10.08 9.39 -0.13
N ASP A 104 8.82 9.66 -0.50
CA ASP A 104 8.41 10.90 -1.16
C ASP A 104 8.36 12.07 -0.17
N ALA A 105 8.63 13.30 -0.64
CA ALA A 105 8.52 14.51 0.18
C ALA A 105 7.13 14.67 0.84
N ARG A 106 6.07 14.17 0.19
CA ARG A 106 4.70 14.17 0.72
C ARG A 106 4.55 13.28 1.95
N ALA A 107 5.42 12.29 2.17
CA ALA A 107 5.38 11.44 3.35
C ALA A 107 5.59 12.22 4.65
N ALA A 108 6.27 13.37 4.61
CA ALA A 108 6.42 14.26 5.76
C ALA A 108 5.09 14.82 6.31
N SER A 109 4.01 14.74 5.52
CA SER A 109 2.67 15.14 5.96
C SER A 109 1.86 14.00 6.60
N LEU A 110 2.42 12.79 6.70
CA LEU A 110 1.79 11.66 7.37
C LEU A 110 1.85 11.83 8.89
N SER A 111 0.73 11.59 9.57
CA SER A 111 0.72 11.59 11.03
C SER A 111 1.34 10.33 11.61
N GLY A 112 1.75 10.37 12.88
CA GLY A 112 2.15 9.17 13.62
C GLY A 112 1.08 8.06 13.59
N THR A 113 -0.21 8.43 13.60
CA THR A 113 -1.33 7.49 13.45
C THR A 113 -1.34 6.84 12.07
N ASP A 114 -1.12 7.59 10.99
CA ASP A 114 -1.03 7.03 9.64
C ASP A 114 0.13 6.03 9.54
N ARG A 115 1.29 6.39 10.09
CA ARG A 115 2.47 5.51 10.13
C ARG A 115 2.20 4.22 10.89
N VAL A 116 1.51 4.28 12.05
CA VAL A 116 1.10 3.07 12.80
C VAL A 116 0.15 2.21 11.97
N ARG A 117 -0.83 2.80 11.28
CA ARG A 117 -1.77 2.06 10.42
C ARG A 117 -1.05 1.37 9.27
N ILE A 118 -0.11 2.06 8.62
CA ILE A 118 0.73 1.49 7.55
C ILE A 118 1.54 0.31 8.10
N ALA A 119 2.24 0.50 9.22
CA ALA A 119 3.04 -0.57 9.81
C ALA A 119 2.20 -1.80 10.16
N ASN A 120 0.96 -1.61 10.65
CA ASN A 120 0.07 -2.72 10.99
C ASN A 120 -0.39 -3.47 9.74
N VAL A 121 -0.85 -2.77 8.70
CA VAL A 121 -1.25 -3.42 7.43
C VAL A 121 -0.10 -4.20 6.81
N LEU A 122 1.13 -3.67 6.84
CA LEU A 122 2.31 -4.38 6.34
C LEU A 122 2.63 -5.63 7.18
N ARG A 123 2.50 -5.58 8.51
CA ARG A 123 2.70 -6.75 9.38
C ARG A 123 1.62 -7.80 9.13
N ASP A 124 0.35 -7.40 9.06
CA ASP A 124 -0.75 -8.29 8.74
C ASP A 124 -0.52 -8.96 7.37
N GLY A 125 -0.07 -8.17 6.39
CA GLY A 125 0.29 -8.66 5.07
C GLY A 125 1.44 -9.68 5.07
N LYS A 126 2.43 -9.50 5.95
CA LYS A 126 3.51 -10.48 6.13
C LYS A 126 2.96 -11.79 6.68
N ASP A 127 2.04 -11.73 7.63
CA ASP A 127 1.40 -12.94 8.19
C ASP A 127 0.55 -13.64 7.11
N ARG A 128 -0.23 -12.89 6.32
CA ARG A 128 -0.98 -13.43 5.17
C ARG A 128 -0.07 -14.03 4.10
N ALA A 129 1.08 -13.41 3.83
CA ALA A 129 2.06 -13.95 2.89
C ALA A 129 2.63 -15.30 3.40
N ALA A 130 2.93 -15.39 4.69
CA ALA A 130 3.38 -16.63 5.32
C ALA A 130 2.30 -17.72 5.23
N GLU A 131 1.03 -17.37 5.42
CA GLU A 131 -0.10 -18.31 5.25
C GLU A 131 -0.13 -18.93 3.86
N VAL A 132 0.29 -18.23 2.80
CA VAL A 132 0.31 -18.75 1.42
C VAL A 132 1.66 -19.35 1.00
N GLY A 133 2.62 -19.43 1.92
CA GLY A 133 3.94 -20.03 1.70
C GLY A 133 5.04 -19.04 1.29
N VAL A 134 4.80 -17.72 1.37
CA VAL A 134 5.77 -16.69 1.03
C VAL A 134 6.29 -16.02 2.29
N ASN A 135 7.50 -16.42 2.73
CA ASN A 135 8.15 -15.86 3.92
C ASN A 135 9.17 -14.75 3.60
N GLY A 136 9.59 -14.65 2.35
CA GLY A 136 10.55 -13.66 1.90
C GLY A 136 10.47 -13.42 0.41
N ILE A 137 10.98 -12.27 0.01
CA ILE A 137 11.04 -11.78 -1.37
C ILE A 137 12.50 -11.51 -1.74
N ASP A 138 12.84 -11.68 -3.01
CA ASP A 138 14.13 -11.26 -3.53
C ASP A 138 14.15 -9.74 -3.71
N VAL A 139 15.11 -9.07 -3.11
CA VAL A 139 15.42 -7.67 -3.34
C VAL A 139 16.89 -7.60 -3.75
N ASN A 140 17.13 -7.28 -5.02
CA ASN A 140 18.46 -7.15 -5.60
C ASN A 140 19.37 -8.36 -5.36
N GLY A 141 18.82 -9.59 -5.44
CA GLY A 141 19.56 -10.83 -5.22
C GLY A 141 19.69 -11.24 -3.75
N VAL A 142 19.04 -10.53 -2.82
CA VAL A 142 19.02 -10.84 -1.40
C VAL A 142 17.59 -11.17 -0.98
N VAL A 143 17.39 -12.34 -0.38
CA VAL A 143 16.07 -12.71 0.18
C VAL A 143 15.89 -12.01 1.51
N VAL A 144 14.90 -11.11 1.55
CA VAL A 144 14.51 -10.37 2.76
C VAL A 144 13.10 -10.78 3.20
N PRO A 145 12.73 -10.60 4.48
CA PRO A 145 11.36 -10.81 4.90
C PRO A 145 10.38 -9.95 4.11
N VAL A 146 9.16 -10.46 3.92
CA VAL A 146 8.08 -9.71 3.27
C VAL A 146 7.85 -8.36 3.97
N TYR A 147 7.75 -7.29 3.17
CA TYR A 147 7.55 -5.90 3.60
C TYR A 147 8.66 -5.31 4.48
N GLN A 148 9.83 -5.94 4.53
CA GLN A 148 10.94 -5.50 5.35
C GLN A 148 11.38 -4.08 4.98
N GLU A 149 11.45 -3.73 3.70
CA GLU A 149 11.93 -2.43 3.26
C GLU A 149 10.95 -1.31 3.67
N ALA A 150 9.66 -1.46 3.33
CA ALA A 150 8.66 -0.47 3.73
C ALA A 150 8.57 -0.31 5.26
N LEU A 151 8.60 -1.41 6.01
CA LEU A 151 8.59 -1.36 7.47
C LEU A 151 9.79 -0.61 8.05
N GLN A 152 10.98 -0.79 7.48
CA GLN A 152 12.17 -0.04 7.91
C GLN A 152 12.03 1.46 7.65
N VAL A 153 11.46 1.87 6.53
CA VAL A 153 11.21 3.29 6.23
C VAL A 153 10.23 3.89 7.25
N VAL A 154 9.11 3.21 7.52
CA VAL A 154 8.13 3.69 8.52
C VAL A 154 8.76 3.84 9.91
N MET A 155 9.56 2.86 10.34
CA MET A 155 10.15 2.87 11.68
C MET A 155 11.20 3.97 11.86
N ARG A 156 12.05 4.23 10.86
CA ARG A 156 13.08 5.28 10.92
C ARG A 156 12.45 6.65 11.16
N GLU A 157 11.37 6.93 10.45
CA GLU A 157 10.63 8.19 10.57
C GLU A 157 9.99 8.37 11.95
N GLN A 158 9.39 7.30 12.51
CA GLN A 158 8.82 7.34 13.87
C GLN A 158 9.87 7.61 14.96
N VAL A 159 11.07 7.06 14.80
CA VAL A 159 12.19 7.30 15.74
C VAL A 159 12.65 8.76 15.64
N ALA A 160 12.76 9.30 14.42
CA ALA A 160 13.14 10.70 14.22
C ALA A 160 12.13 11.67 14.85
N GLU A 161 10.83 11.42 14.65
CA GLU A 161 9.74 12.21 15.28
C GLU A 161 9.80 12.15 16.81
N ALA A 162 10.03 10.96 17.39
CA ALA A 162 10.13 10.79 18.84
C ALA A 162 11.33 11.54 19.44
N GLN A 163 12.48 11.52 18.74
CA GLN A 163 13.67 12.26 19.17
C GLN A 163 13.46 13.78 19.14
N GLU A 164 12.78 14.30 18.11
CA GLU A 164 12.48 15.73 18.00
C GLU A 164 11.55 16.23 19.12
N VAL A 165 10.56 15.42 19.51
CA VAL A 165 9.65 15.75 20.62
C VAL A 165 10.39 15.81 21.95
N VAL A 166 11.31 14.87 22.21
CA VAL A 166 12.13 14.88 23.43
C VAL A 166 12.98 16.14 23.50
N MET A 167 13.67 16.48 22.41
CA MET A 167 14.53 17.67 22.35
C MET A 167 13.76 18.98 22.56
N ARG A 168 12.49 19.06 22.15
CA ARG A 168 11.63 20.25 22.34
C ARG A 168 10.97 20.33 23.72
N GLY A 169 10.89 19.21 24.44
CA GLY A 169 10.32 19.15 25.79
C GLY A 169 11.31 19.50 26.91
N GLU A 170 12.59 19.69 26.56
CA GLU A 170 13.68 20.03 27.47
C GLU A 170 14.05 21.54 27.48
N GLU A 171 13.33 22.38 26.72
CA GLU A 171 13.43 23.86 26.73
C GLU A 171 12.33 24.51 27.60
#